data_AF-K1TVI2-F1
#
_entry.id   AF-K1TVI2-F1
#
_cell.length_a   1.000
_cell.length_b   1.000
_cell.length_c   1.000
_cell.angle_alpha   90.00
_cell.angle_beta   90.00
_cell.angle_gamma   90.00
#
_symmetry.space_group_name_H-M   'P 1'
#
loop_
_entity.id
_entity.type
_entity.pdbx_description
1 polymer ?
#
loop_
_entity_poly.entity_id
_entity_poly.type
_entity_poly.pdbx_seq_one_letter_code
_entity_poly.pdbx_strand_id
1 'polypeptide(L)'
;SKRGVIPTVAPVMSYVQAVKTASEMDLKLVPYELAEGMPQTKQLIESARPGQQIAIFIGPEGGFDPEEIRLATEAGIQPITLGKRILRTETAGFTTIAWLMYQLEN
;
A
#
# COMPACT_ATOMS: atom_id res chain seq x y z
N SER A 1 -1.47 18.14 -13.81
CA SER A 1 -2.34 17.72 -12.68
C SER A 1 -3.12 18.87 -12.03
N LYS A 2 -2.77 20.17 -12.18
CA LYS A 2 -3.53 21.33 -11.63
C LYS A 2 -4.05 21.14 -10.20
N ARG A 3 -3.32 20.39 -9.35
CA ARG A 3 -3.77 20.06 -7.99
C ARG A 3 -3.71 21.30 -7.11
N GLY A 4 -4.75 21.53 -6.32
CA GLY A 4 -4.77 22.58 -5.29
C GLY A 4 -4.04 22.21 -3.99
N VAL A 5 -3.57 20.97 -3.88
CA VAL A 5 -2.87 20.44 -2.70
C VAL A 5 -1.46 20.01 -3.09
N ILE A 6 -0.47 20.49 -2.34
CA ILE A 6 0.93 20.10 -2.48
C ILE A 6 1.18 18.89 -1.58
N PRO A 7 1.58 17.73 -2.12
CA PRO A 7 1.90 16.57 -1.28
C PRO A 7 3.12 16.87 -0.41
N THR A 8 3.08 16.46 0.85
CA THR A 8 4.20 16.60 1.77
C THR A 8 5.14 15.41 1.64
N VAL A 9 6.44 15.68 1.49
CA VAL A 9 7.50 14.66 1.57
C VAL A 9 8.06 14.72 2.99
N ALA A 10 7.77 13.70 3.80
CA ALA A 10 8.27 13.61 5.16
C ALA A 10 9.78 13.29 5.19
N PRO A 11 10.50 13.62 6.28
CA PRO A 11 11.85 13.15 6.50
C PRO A 11 11.94 11.61 6.46
N VAL A 12 13.11 11.09 6.09
CA VAL A 12 13.38 9.65 6.14
C VAL A 12 13.14 9.13 7.56
N MET A 13 12.48 7.98 7.65
CA MET A 13 12.21 7.28 8.90
C MET A 13 12.52 5.79 8.76
N SER A 14 12.69 5.10 9.88
CA SER A 14 12.83 3.65 9.90
C SER A 14 11.52 2.95 9.51
N TYR A 15 11.63 1.70 9.04
CA TYR A 15 10.48 0.87 8.72
C TYR A 15 9.51 0.73 9.91
N VAL A 16 10.04 0.48 11.10
CA VAL A 16 9.25 0.35 12.34
C VAL A 16 8.46 1.63 12.64
N GLN A 17 9.06 2.82 12.43
CA GLN A 17 8.36 4.09 12.59
C GLN A 17 7.26 4.26 11.55
N ALA A 18 7.48 3.86 10.30
CA ALA A 18 6.47 3.90 9.25
C ALA A 18 5.28 2.99 9.57
N VAL A 19 5.53 1.75 10.01
CA VAL A 19 4.50 0.79 10.44
C VAL A 19 3.69 1.35 11.61
N LYS A 20 4.35 1.92 12.62
CA LYS A 20 3.69 2.57 13.76
C LYS A 20 2.86 3.79 13.33
N THR A 21 3.34 4.58 12.38
CA THR A 21 2.59 5.74 11.88
C THR A 21 1.32 5.32 11.15
N ALA A 22 1.40 4.21 10.40
CA ALA A 22 0.27 3.69 9.66
C ALA A 22 -0.77 2.99 10.54
N SER A 23 -0.45 2.57 11.78
CA SER A 23 -1.39 1.83 12.64
C SER A 23 -2.71 2.56 12.84
N GLU A 24 -2.67 3.88 12.90
CA GLU A 24 -3.82 4.77 13.11
C GLU A 24 -4.64 5.06 11.84
N MET A 25 -4.23 4.55 10.67
CA MET A 25 -4.93 4.77 9.40
C MET A 25 -6.06 3.75 9.18
N ASP A 26 -6.97 4.05 8.25
CA ASP A 26 -8.17 3.25 8.01
C ASP A 26 -7.88 2.01 7.16
N LEU A 27 -7.10 2.17 6.08
CA LEU A 27 -6.73 1.10 5.17
C LEU A 27 -5.21 1.08 5.01
N LYS A 28 -4.61 -0.10 5.14
CA LYS A 28 -3.16 -0.28 5.13
C LYS A 28 -2.81 -1.43 4.20
N LEU A 29 -2.06 -1.16 3.15
CA LEU A 29 -1.76 -2.12 2.09
C LEU A 29 -0.25 -2.25 1.89
N VAL A 30 0.23 -3.46 1.64
CA VAL A 30 1.61 -3.73 1.23
C VAL A 30 1.63 -4.64 0.00
N PRO A 31 1.83 -4.09 -1.22
CA PRO A 31 2.14 -4.90 -2.38
C PRO A 31 3.35 -5.79 -2.12
N TYR A 32 3.15 -7.10 -2.20
CA TYR A 32 4.17 -8.08 -1.88
C TYR A 32 4.19 -9.20 -2.93
N GLU A 33 5.38 -9.57 -3.40
CA GLU A 33 5.55 -10.48 -4.52
C GLU A 33 5.14 -11.93 -4.21
N LEU A 34 5.21 -12.35 -2.96
CA LEU A 34 4.75 -13.67 -2.50
C LEU A 34 3.31 -13.64 -1.98
N ALA A 35 2.64 -12.49 -2.01
CA ALA A 35 1.22 -12.43 -1.69
C ALA A 35 0.41 -13.10 -2.80
N GLU A 36 -0.57 -13.91 -2.39
CA GLU A 36 -1.54 -14.54 -3.26
C GLU A 36 -2.95 -14.05 -2.93
N GLY A 37 -3.93 -14.38 -3.78
CA GLY A 37 -5.33 -14.04 -3.52
C GLY A 37 -5.78 -12.71 -4.12
N MET A 38 -5.91 -12.69 -5.46
CA MET A 38 -6.51 -11.54 -6.15
C MET A 38 -7.93 -11.18 -5.67
N PRO A 39 -8.83 -12.15 -5.31
CA PRO A 39 -10.12 -11.81 -4.73
C PRO A 39 -10.02 -11.00 -3.44
N GLN A 40 -9.06 -11.31 -2.57
CA GLN A 40 -8.80 -10.59 -1.32
C GLN A 40 -8.27 -9.19 -1.60
N THR A 41 -7.30 -9.05 -2.51
CA THR A 41 -6.85 -7.73 -2.97
C THR A 41 -8.04 -6.91 -3.47
N LYS A 42 -8.89 -7.50 -4.32
CA LYS A 42 -10.06 -6.82 -4.87
C LYS A 42 -11.01 -6.35 -3.77
N GLN A 43 -11.34 -7.23 -2.81
CA GLN A 43 -12.19 -6.87 -1.67
C GLN A 43 -11.62 -5.73 -0.84
N LEU A 44 -10.30 -5.72 -0.59
CA LEU A 44 -9.63 -4.64 0.15
C LEU A 44 -9.69 -3.32 -0.61
N ILE A 45 -9.41 -3.33 -1.92
CA ILE A 45 -9.53 -2.13 -2.77
C ILE A 45 -10.99 -1.64 -2.77
N GLU A 46 -11.96 -2.52 -3.02
CA GLU A 46 -13.40 -2.20 -3.00
C GLU A 46 -13.92 -1.71 -1.64
N SER A 47 -13.20 -2.00 -0.55
CA SER A 47 -13.52 -1.49 0.79
C SER A 47 -13.14 -0.03 1.00
N ALA A 48 -12.30 0.56 0.13
CA ALA A 48 -11.90 1.95 0.21
C ALA A 48 -13.11 2.89 0.09
N ARG A 49 -13.12 3.94 0.90
CA ARG A 49 -14.19 4.96 0.95
C ARG A 49 -13.58 6.37 0.92
N PRO A 50 -14.28 7.37 0.36
CA PRO A 50 -13.85 8.76 0.43
C PRO A 50 -13.64 9.22 1.88
N GLY A 51 -12.58 10.00 2.11
CA GLY A 51 -12.24 10.54 3.43
C GLY A 51 -11.36 9.65 4.31
N GLN A 52 -11.09 8.40 3.90
CA GLN A 52 -10.17 7.51 4.62
C GLN A 52 -8.70 7.92 4.45
N GLN A 53 -7.92 7.71 5.51
CA GLN A 53 -6.47 7.70 5.45
C GLN A 53 -6.00 6.32 5.00
N ILE A 54 -5.27 6.27 3.88
CA ILE A 54 -4.80 5.01 3.26
C ILE A 54 -3.27 5.00 3.25
N ALA A 55 -2.67 3.99 3.87
CA ALA A 55 -1.24 3.71 3.82
C ALA A 55 -0.93 2.67 2.74
N ILE A 56 0.11 2.93 1.94
CA ILE A 56 0.63 1.99 0.95
C ILE A 56 2.13 1.84 1.16
N PHE A 57 2.59 0.63 1.44
CA PHE A 57 4.00 0.30 1.67
C PHE A 57 4.58 -0.29 0.39
N ILE A 58 5.43 0.47 -0.30
CA ILE A 58 6.11 0.01 -1.51
C ILE A 58 7.55 -0.34 -1.16
N GLY A 59 7.95 -1.59 -1.42
CA GLY A 59 9.28 -2.10 -1.12
C GLY A 59 10.34 -1.60 -2.12
N PRO A 60 11.63 -1.62 -1.73
CA PRO A 60 12.74 -1.32 -2.64
C PRO A 60 12.87 -2.39 -3.73
N GLU A 61 13.86 -2.26 -4.62
CA GLU A 61 14.07 -3.17 -5.75
C GLU A 61 14.25 -4.64 -5.34
N GLY A 62 14.76 -4.88 -4.13
CA GLY A 62 14.91 -6.22 -3.54
C GLY A 62 13.66 -6.75 -2.83
N GLY A 63 12.55 -6.02 -2.84
CA GLY A 63 11.33 -6.38 -2.10
C GLY A 63 11.45 -6.15 -0.59
N PHE A 64 10.48 -6.68 0.15
CA PHE A 64 10.48 -6.70 1.61
C PHE A 64 11.03 -8.03 2.12
N ASP A 65 11.76 -7.97 3.24
CA ASP A 65 12.12 -9.17 3.97
C ASP A 65 10.86 -9.84 4.57
N PRO A 66 10.80 -11.19 4.65
CA PRO A 66 9.69 -11.87 5.33
C PRO A 66 9.39 -11.34 6.73
N GLU A 67 10.40 -10.91 7.48
CA GLU A 67 10.24 -10.35 8.82
C GLU A 67 9.60 -8.96 8.79
N GLU A 68 9.89 -8.15 7.77
CA GLU A 68 9.20 -6.86 7.56
C GLU A 68 7.71 -7.10 7.27
N ILE A 69 7.39 -8.05 6.39
CA ILE A 69 6.00 -8.43 6.10
C ILE A 69 5.28 -8.96 7.35
N ARG A 70 5.97 -9.78 8.17
CA ARG A 70 5.43 -10.26 9.45
C ARG A 70 5.08 -9.10 10.37
N LEU A 71 6.02 -8.17 10.59
CA LEU A 71 5.81 -6.98 11.42
C LEU A 71 4.66 -6.11 10.90
N ALA A 72 4.59 -5.90 9.59
CA ALA A 72 3.50 -5.15 8.96
C ALA A 72 2.14 -5.81 9.18
N THR A 73 2.07 -7.13 8.98
CA THR A 73 0.83 -7.91 9.16
C THR A 73 0.35 -7.88 10.61
N GLU A 74 1.27 -7.98 11.58
CA GLU A 74 0.97 -7.85 13.01
C GLU A 74 0.44 -6.45 13.38
N ALA A 75 0.84 -5.42 12.65
CA ALA A 75 0.30 -4.06 12.75
C ALA A 75 -0.99 -3.83 11.93
N GLY A 76 -1.56 -4.89 11.34
CA GLY A 76 -2.79 -4.83 10.55
C GLY A 76 -2.62 -4.32 9.13
N ILE A 77 -1.38 -4.16 8.64
CA ILE A 77 -1.10 -3.83 7.23
C ILE A 77 -1.31 -5.10 6.40
N GLN A 78 -2.17 -5.02 5.38
CA GLN A 78 -2.61 -6.18 4.62
C GLN A 78 -1.69 -6.41 3.40
N PRO A 79 -1.01 -7.56 3.29
CA PRO A 79 -0.31 -7.93 2.08
C PRO A 79 -1.29 -8.11 0.93
N ILE A 80 -0.98 -7.52 -0.23
CA ILE A 80 -1.79 -7.64 -1.43
C ILE A 80 -0.96 -8.09 -2.63
N THR A 81 -1.57 -8.91 -3.48
CA THR A 81 -1.01 -9.23 -4.80
C THR A 81 -1.44 -8.21 -5.84
N LEU A 82 -0.54 -7.83 -6.76
CA LEU A 82 -0.86 -7.00 -7.93
C LEU A 82 -1.07 -7.84 -9.20
N GLY A 83 -1.25 -9.16 -9.03
CA GLY A 83 -1.49 -10.12 -10.11
C GLY A 83 -0.31 -11.05 -10.35
N LYS A 84 -0.34 -11.79 -11.47
CA LYS A 84 0.60 -12.89 -11.76
C LYS A 84 2.04 -12.45 -12.07
N ARG A 85 2.27 -11.16 -12.27
CA ARG A 85 3.58 -10.61 -12.66
C ARG A 85 4.11 -9.77 -11.51
N ILE A 86 5.37 -10.01 -11.17
CA ILE A 86 6.11 -9.14 -10.27
C ILE A 86 6.29 -7.79 -10.97
N LEU A 87 5.75 -6.74 -10.36
CA LEU A 87 5.91 -5.37 -10.84
C LEU A 87 7.16 -4.77 -10.21
N ARG A 88 7.87 -3.93 -10.95
CA ARG A 88 8.98 -3.14 -10.39
C ARG A 88 8.45 -2.18 -9.33
N THR A 89 9.29 -1.83 -8.35
CA THR A 89 9.02 -0.87 -7.27
C THR A 89 8.28 0.37 -7.76
N GLU A 90 8.78 1.02 -8.81
CA GLU A 90 8.18 2.20 -9.42
C GLU A 90 6.77 1.96 -9.98
N THR A 91 6.51 0.77 -10.54
CA THR A 91 5.22 0.42 -11.17
C THR A 91 4.19 -0.04 -10.13
N ALA A 92 4.63 -0.70 -9.06
CA ALA A 92 3.74 -1.18 -8.00
C ALA A 92 2.99 0.00 -7.35
N GLY A 93 3.69 1.07 -7.00
CA GLY A 93 3.11 2.27 -6.42
C GLY A 93 2.05 2.93 -7.33
N PHE A 94 2.38 3.15 -8.62
CA PHE A 94 1.42 3.70 -9.58
C PHE A 94 0.20 2.81 -9.76
N THR A 95 0.40 1.48 -9.81
CA THR A 95 -0.69 0.52 -10.01
C THR A 95 -1.68 0.56 -8.84
N THR A 96 -1.18 0.51 -7.60
CA THR A 96 -2.04 0.56 -6.41
C THR A 96 -2.81 1.88 -6.33
N ILE A 97 -2.14 3.01 -6.60
CA ILE A 97 -2.81 4.33 -6.63
C ILE A 97 -3.89 4.36 -7.72
N ALA A 98 -3.62 3.85 -8.93
CA ALA A 98 -4.59 3.83 -10.01
C ALA A 98 -5.84 3.01 -9.67
N TRP A 99 -5.68 1.86 -8.99
CA TRP A 99 -6.81 1.05 -8.53
C TRP A 99 -7.65 1.76 -7.46
N LEU A 100 -6.99 2.41 -6.50
CA LEU A 100 -7.68 3.19 -5.48
C LEU A 100 -8.40 4.40 -6.08
N MET A 101 -7.78 5.11 -7.02
CA MET A 101 -8.41 6.21 -7.74
C MET A 101 -9.64 5.73 -8.51
N TYR A 102 -9.52 4.64 -9.29
CA TYR A 102 -10.64 4.06 -10.02
C TYR A 102 -11.81 3.68 -9.11
N GLN A 103 -11.52 3.18 -7.90
CA GLN A 103 -12.54 2.82 -6.93
C GLN A 103 -13.18 4.04 -6.22
N LEU A 104 -12.38 5.08 -5.93
CA LEU A 104 -12.81 6.24 -5.16
C LEU A 104 -13.41 7.36 -6.01
N GLU A 105 -13.09 7.41 -7.30
CA GLU A 105 -13.66 8.32 -8.29
C GLU A 105 -14.96 7.72 -8.85
N ASN A 106 -16.02 7.74 -8.05
CA ASN A 106 -17.42 7.57 -8.49
C ASN A 106 -18.20 8.86 -8.23
#